data_AF-A0A355S5J4-F1
#
_entry.id   AF-A0A355S5J4-F1
#
_cell.length_a   1.000
_cell.length_b   1.000
_cell.length_c   1.000
_cell.angle_alpha   90.00
_cell.angle_beta   90.00
_cell.angle_gamma   90.00
#
_symmetry.space_group_name_H-M   'P 1'
#
loop_
_entity.id
_entity.type
_entity.pdbx_description
1 polymer ?
#
loop_
_entity_poly.entity_id
_entity_poly.type
_entity_poly.pdbx_seq_one_letter_code
_entity_poly.pdbx_strand_id
1 'polypeptide(L)'
;MKLATSIRAMSSSFGLLLCAEGFAQTSSSLPASDPEKEGVPSAAIQSFIEHLEEDIDAVHSFMILRHGRRIAQGWWTPFDERTPHLMHSLSKSFTSTAIGLAIGEGKLSLDDPVISFFPDDTPA
;
A
#
# COMPACT_ATOMS: atom_id res chain seq x y z
N MET A 1 -8.35 -4.95 -68.41
CA MET A 1 -9.02 -3.76 -67.85
C MET A 1 -9.09 -3.96 -66.35
N LYS A 2 -8.52 -2.99 -65.61
CA LYS A 2 -8.46 -2.74 -64.16
C LYS A 2 -9.29 -3.59 -63.17
N LEU A 3 -8.59 -3.94 -62.06
CA LEU A 3 -9.01 -3.98 -60.63
C LEU A 3 -10.12 -5.00 -60.23
N ALA A 4 -10.17 -5.62 -59.05
CA ALA A 4 -9.62 -5.29 -57.73
C ALA A 4 -9.45 -6.53 -56.83
N THR A 5 -8.46 -6.43 -55.94
CA THR A 5 -8.13 -7.20 -54.73
C THR A 5 -9.30 -7.35 -53.74
N SER A 6 -9.40 -8.46 -52.98
CA SER A 6 -9.91 -8.41 -51.60
C SER A 6 -9.50 -9.60 -50.71
N ILE A 7 -8.57 -9.30 -49.80
CA ILE A 7 -8.49 -9.68 -48.36
C ILE A 7 -8.37 -11.18 -48.04
N ARG A 8 -7.16 -11.75 -48.03
CA ARG A 8 -6.21 -11.88 -46.89
C ARG A 8 -6.81 -12.42 -45.58
N ALA A 9 -6.27 -13.57 -45.21
CA ALA A 9 -6.27 -14.22 -43.89
C ALA A 9 -6.37 -13.24 -42.71
N MET A 10 -7.36 -13.45 -41.84
CA MET A 10 -7.35 -12.94 -40.47
C MET A 10 -6.34 -13.75 -39.65
N SER A 11 -5.06 -13.39 -39.80
CA SER A 11 -4.11 -13.46 -38.71
C SER A 11 -3.99 -12.05 -38.17
N SER A 12 -4.53 -11.78 -36.99
CA SER A 12 -4.20 -10.56 -36.27
C SER A 12 -4.32 -10.79 -34.77
N SER A 13 -3.16 -11.09 -34.21
CA SER A 13 -2.65 -10.44 -33.00
C SER A 13 -3.53 -10.55 -31.76
N PHE A 14 -3.28 -11.60 -30.98
CA PHE A 14 -3.40 -11.55 -29.53
C PHE A 14 -2.42 -10.46 -29.05
N GLY A 15 -2.90 -9.23 -28.97
CA GLY A 15 -2.14 -8.10 -28.46
C GLY A 15 -1.82 -8.38 -27.00
N LEU A 16 -0.58 -8.82 -26.76
CA LEU A 16 0.03 -8.78 -25.45
C LEU A 16 0.09 -7.29 -25.06
N LEU A 17 -0.95 -6.82 -24.37
CA LEU A 17 -0.94 -5.53 -23.72
C LEU A 17 0.16 -5.64 -22.66
N LEU A 18 1.35 -5.15 -22.98
CA LEU A 18 2.33 -4.78 -21.97
C LEU A 18 1.65 -3.70 -21.12
N CYS A 19 0.98 -4.12 -20.04
CA CYS A 19 0.79 -3.26 -18.91
C CYS A 19 2.18 -2.74 -18.57
N ALA A 20 2.36 -1.44 -18.74
CA ALA A 20 3.55 -0.72 -18.31
C ALA A 20 3.97 -1.27 -16.95
N GLU A 21 5.28 -1.48 -16.80
CA GLU A 21 5.91 -1.90 -15.56
C GLU A 21 5.52 -0.94 -14.44
N GLY A 22 4.38 -1.22 -13.80
CA GLY A 22 4.22 -0.89 -12.41
C GLY A 22 5.34 -1.66 -11.74
N PHE A 23 6.36 -0.95 -11.26
CA PHE A 23 7.24 -1.48 -10.24
C PHE A 23 6.33 -1.80 -9.05
N ALA A 24 5.70 -2.98 -9.08
CA ALA A 24 5.27 -3.64 -7.87
C ALA A 24 6.54 -3.72 -7.04
N GLN A 25 6.54 -3.07 -5.87
CA GLN A 25 7.66 -3.08 -4.97
C GLN A 25 8.09 -4.54 -4.82
N THR A 26 9.27 -4.90 -5.35
CA THR A 26 9.91 -6.16 -5.02
C THR A 26 9.86 -6.26 -3.51
N SER A 27 9.50 -7.43 -2.95
CA SER A 27 9.47 -7.66 -1.51
C SER A 27 10.89 -7.50 -0.92
N SER A 28 11.41 -6.28 -0.90
CA SER A 28 12.59 -5.91 -0.17
C SER A 28 12.15 -5.93 1.27
N SER A 29 12.62 -6.92 2.02
CA SER A 29 12.54 -6.86 3.47
C SER A 29 13.11 -5.50 3.90
N LEU A 30 12.40 -4.82 4.79
CA LEU A 30 12.87 -3.57 5.37
C LEU A 30 14.28 -3.84 5.95
N PRO A 31 15.33 -3.13 5.47
CA PRO A 31 16.69 -3.47 5.83
C PRO A 31 16.88 -3.33 7.34
N ALA A 32 17.44 -4.35 7.98
CA ALA A 32 17.68 -4.33 9.41
C ALA A 32 18.88 -3.41 9.76
N SER A 33 18.82 -2.79 10.93
CA SER A 33 19.95 -2.10 11.55
C SER A 33 19.91 -2.23 13.06
N ASP A 34 21.05 -2.05 13.71
CA ASP A 34 21.11 -2.01 15.17
C ASP A 34 20.49 -0.69 15.66
N PRO A 35 19.66 -0.71 16.72
CA PRO A 35 19.08 0.50 17.31
C PRO A 35 20.11 1.61 17.54
N GLU A 36 21.28 1.27 18.10
CA GLU A 36 22.34 2.21 18.45
C GLU A 36 22.91 2.90 17.21
N LYS A 37 23.03 2.18 16.08
CA LYS A 37 23.46 2.76 14.80
C LYS A 37 22.46 3.76 14.25
N GLU A 38 21.18 3.57 14.55
CA GLU A 38 20.14 4.54 14.23
C GLU A 38 19.91 5.57 15.34
N GLY A 39 20.73 5.59 16.40
CA GLY A 39 20.66 6.54 17.49
C GLY A 39 19.50 6.28 18.47
N VAL A 40 19.04 5.04 18.59
CA VAL A 40 18.07 4.59 19.60
C VAL A 40 18.78 3.64 20.58
N PRO A 41 18.83 3.94 21.89
CA PRO A 41 19.37 2.99 22.86
C PRO A 41 18.49 1.73 22.94
N SER A 42 19.08 0.54 22.88
CA SER A 42 18.30 -0.71 23.02
C SER A 42 17.52 -0.78 24.34
N ALA A 43 18.02 -0.17 25.41
CA ALA A 43 17.31 -0.08 26.69
C ALA A 43 15.97 0.67 26.59
N ALA A 44 15.84 1.65 25.68
CA ALA A 44 14.57 2.34 25.46
C ALA A 44 13.54 1.45 24.74
N ILE A 45 14.00 0.60 23.82
CA ILE A 45 13.14 -0.39 23.15
C ILE A 45 12.71 -1.47 24.16
N GLN A 46 13.62 -1.94 24.99
CA GLN A 46 13.30 -2.89 26.07
C GLN A 46 12.24 -2.32 27.02
N SER A 47 12.43 -1.09 27.50
CA SER A 47 11.45 -0.42 28.35
C SER A 47 10.09 -0.24 27.65
N PHE A 48 10.08 0.05 26.35
CA PHE A 48 8.83 0.10 25.56
C PHE A 48 8.12 -1.26 25.53
N ILE A 49 8.85 -2.36 25.32
CA ILE A 49 8.29 -3.72 25.32
C ILE A 49 7.70 -4.05 26.70
N GLU A 50 8.41 -3.72 27.78
CA GLU A 50 7.91 -3.93 29.15
C GLU A 50 6.57 -3.22 29.38
N HIS A 51 6.44 -1.95 28.98
CA HIS A 51 5.17 -1.22 29.11
C HIS A 51 4.08 -1.76 28.18
N LEU A 52 4.42 -2.26 26.98
CA LEU A 52 3.45 -2.94 26.13
C LEU A 52 2.85 -4.17 26.82
N GLU A 53 3.69 -4.95 27.51
CA GLU A 53 3.26 -6.16 28.23
C GLU A 53 2.51 -5.85 29.53
N GLU A 54 2.86 -4.76 30.22
CA GLU A 54 2.22 -4.35 31.47
C GLU A 54 0.89 -3.61 31.27
N ASP A 55 0.81 -2.71 30.28
CA ASP A 55 -0.30 -1.75 30.17
C ASP A 55 -1.35 -2.13 29.12
N ILE A 56 -1.07 -3.10 28.23
CA ILE A 56 -1.97 -3.46 27.12
C ILE A 56 -2.35 -4.94 27.22
N ASP A 57 -3.64 -5.19 27.46
CA ASP A 57 -4.20 -6.53 27.68
C ASP A 57 -3.90 -7.56 26.57
N ALA A 58 -3.81 -7.13 25.31
CA ALA A 58 -3.63 -8.03 24.17
C ALA A 58 -2.84 -7.37 23.03
N VAL A 59 -1.54 -7.21 23.22
CA VAL A 59 -0.64 -6.77 22.14
C VAL A 59 -0.49 -7.88 21.11
N HIS A 60 -0.72 -7.56 19.84
CA HIS A 60 -0.55 -8.53 18.76
C HIS A 60 0.89 -8.51 18.22
N SER A 61 1.39 -7.31 17.89
CA SER A 61 2.71 -7.13 17.30
C SER A 61 3.16 -5.66 17.35
N PHE A 62 4.45 -5.44 17.12
CA PHE A 62 5.01 -4.12 16.87
C PHE A 62 6.15 -4.18 15.85
N MET A 63 6.43 -3.05 15.20
CA MET A 63 7.59 -2.83 14.36
C MET A 63 8.06 -1.38 14.47
N ILE A 64 9.36 -1.16 14.62
CA ILE A 64 9.96 0.17 14.70
C ILE A 64 10.92 0.37 13.53
N LEU A 65 10.66 1.42 12.76
CA LEU A 65 11.50 1.89 11.66
C LEU A 65 12.12 3.24 11.99
N ARG A 66 13.42 3.40 11.71
CA ARG A 66 14.13 4.68 11.78
C ARG A 66 15.15 4.80 10.65
N HIS A 67 15.20 5.98 10.02
CA HIS A 67 16.03 6.25 8.82
C HIS A 67 15.83 5.21 7.69
N GLY A 68 14.60 4.73 7.52
CA GLY A 68 14.26 3.71 6.51
C GLY A 68 14.74 2.30 6.84
N ARG A 69 15.27 2.06 8.06
CA ARG A 69 15.75 0.76 8.52
C ARG A 69 14.93 0.24 9.69
N ARG A 70 14.75 -1.07 9.75
CA ARG A 70 14.08 -1.74 10.85
C ARG A 70 15.06 -1.96 12.00
N ILE A 71 14.70 -1.44 13.18
CA ILE A 71 15.53 -1.51 14.38
C ILE A 71 15.00 -2.47 15.44
N ALA A 72 13.69 -2.73 15.45
CA ALA A 72 13.08 -3.75 16.29
C ALA A 72 11.72 -4.19 15.72
N GLN A 73 11.31 -5.42 16.01
CA GLN A 73 9.98 -5.96 15.72
C GLN A 73 9.70 -7.15 16.66
N GLY A 74 8.42 -7.44 16.91
CA GLY A 74 8.00 -8.58 17.71
C GLY A 74 6.53 -8.93 17.51
N TRP A 75 6.18 -10.18 17.79
CA TRP A 75 4.82 -10.72 17.71
C TRP A 75 4.58 -11.61 18.93
N TRP A 76 3.43 -11.44 19.57
CA TRP A 76 3.03 -12.29 20.70
C TRP A 76 2.12 -13.42 20.20
N THR A 77 2.24 -14.60 20.78
CA THR A 77 1.39 -15.76 20.45
C THR A 77 -0.09 -15.41 20.61
N PRO A 78 -0.98 -15.81 19.67
CA PRO A 78 -0.75 -16.71 18.54
C PRO A 78 -0.39 -16.01 17.21
N PHE A 79 -0.04 -14.73 17.24
CA PHE A 79 0.22 -13.94 16.03
C PHE A 79 1.65 -14.14 15.51
N ASP A 80 1.82 -13.93 14.21
CA ASP A 80 3.11 -13.93 13.52
C ASP A 80 3.17 -12.81 12.46
N GLU A 81 4.32 -12.70 11.77
CA GLU A 81 4.56 -11.72 10.71
C GLU A 81 3.51 -11.72 9.59
N ARG A 82 2.86 -12.86 9.34
CA ARG A 82 1.91 -13.04 8.24
C ARG A 82 0.46 -12.97 8.69
N THR A 83 0.20 -12.80 9.98
CA THR A 83 -1.15 -12.84 10.50
C THR A 83 -1.92 -11.58 10.04
N PRO A 84 -3.03 -11.73 9.29
CA PRO A 84 -3.82 -10.58 8.88
C PRO A 84 -4.57 -9.99 10.07
N HIS A 85 -4.67 -8.66 10.10
CA HIS A 85 -5.43 -7.93 11.11
C HIS A 85 -6.52 -7.08 10.47
N LEU A 86 -7.68 -6.97 11.14
CA LEU A 86 -8.69 -5.98 10.77
C LEU A 86 -8.20 -4.60 11.17
N MET A 87 -7.93 -3.74 10.19
CA MET A 87 -7.31 -2.43 10.44
C MET A 87 -8.30 -1.27 10.53
N HIS A 88 -9.59 -1.53 10.29
CA HIS A 88 -10.67 -0.54 10.39
C HIS A 88 -10.38 0.78 9.65
N SER A 89 -10.34 1.91 10.38
CA SER A 89 -10.16 3.24 9.80
C SER A 89 -8.80 3.46 9.13
N LEU A 90 -7.81 2.59 9.34
CA LEU A 90 -6.56 2.60 8.58
C LEU A 90 -6.81 2.53 7.06
N SER A 91 -7.89 1.88 6.63
CA SER A 91 -8.30 1.87 5.21
C SER A 91 -8.46 3.27 4.61
N LYS A 92 -8.80 4.29 5.41
CA LYS A 92 -8.94 5.68 4.94
C LYS A 92 -7.62 6.26 4.44
N SER A 93 -6.49 5.89 5.06
CA SER A 93 -5.17 6.31 4.58
C SER A 93 -4.89 5.74 3.21
N PHE A 94 -5.21 4.47 2.97
CA PHE A 94 -5.06 3.84 1.66
C PHE A 94 -5.98 4.48 0.61
N THR A 95 -7.25 4.71 0.94
CA THR A 95 -8.19 5.40 0.05
C THR A 95 -7.71 6.82 -0.27
N SER A 96 -7.24 7.56 0.72
CA SER A 96 -6.74 8.94 0.51
C SER A 96 -5.49 8.96 -0.36
N THR A 97 -4.56 8.02 -0.17
CA THR A 97 -3.40 7.85 -1.06
C THR A 97 -3.84 7.56 -2.50
N ALA A 98 -4.82 6.66 -2.70
CA ALA A 98 -5.35 6.38 -4.03
C ALA A 98 -5.98 7.61 -4.69
N ILE A 99 -6.70 8.43 -3.93
CA ILE A 99 -7.23 9.72 -4.40
C ILE A 99 -6.09 10.68 -4.78
N GLY A 100 -5.05 10.80 -3.95
CA GLY A 100 -3.87 11.63 -4.27
C GLY A 100 -3.17 11.20 -5.56
N LEU A 101 -3.05 9.89 -5.79
CA LEU A 101 -2.53 9.34 -7.06
C LEU A 101 -3.44 9.70 -8.24
N ALA A 102 -4.77 9.54 -8.10
CA ALA A 102 -5.73 9.87 -9.15
C ALA A 102 -5.70 11.36 -9.53
N ILE A 103 -5.53 12.25 -8.54
CA ILE A 103 -5.32 13.69 -8.77
C ILE A 103 -4.01 13.92 -9.54
N GLY A 104 -2.92 13.26 -9.12
CA GLY A 104 -1.63 13.34 -9.83
C GLY A 104 -1.69 12.88 -11.29
N GLU A 105 -2.61 11.95 -11.59
CA GLU A 105 -2.91 11.47 -12.95
C GLU A 105 -3.94 12.34 -13.70
N GLY A 106 -4.46 13.42 -13.09
CA GLY A 106 -5.43 14.32 -13.70
C GLY A 106 -6.83 13.71 -13.87
N LYS A 107 -7.18 12.66 -13.12
CA LYS A 107 -8.48 11.97 -13.22
C LYS A 107 -9.61 12.68 -12.46
N LEU A 108 -9.26 13.47 -11.45
CA LEU A 108 -10.17 14.29 -10.65
C LEU A 108 -9.39 15.43 -9.98
N SER A 109 -10.12 16.43 -9.49
CA SER A 109 -9.62 17.54 -8.67
C SER A 109 -10.24 17.51 -7.28
N LEU A 110 -9.56 18.12 -6.30
CA LEU A 110 -10.14 18.36 -4.97
C LEU A 110 -11.34 19.31 -5.02
N ASP A 111 -11.39 20.17 -6.03
CA ASP A 111 -12.46 21.16 -6.23
C ASP A 111 -13.63 20.61 -7.05
N ASP A 112 -13.56 19.36 -7.53
CA ASP A 112 -14.66 18.74 -8.26
C ASP A 112 -15.86 18.58 -7.32
N PRO A 113 -17.05 19.06 -7.71
CA PRO A 113 -18.25 18.83 -6.91
C PRO A 113 -18.51 17.33 -6.80
N VAL A 114 -18.75 16.80 -5.59
CA VAL A 114 -19.02 15.35 -5.40
C VAL A 114 -20.16 14.87 -6.31
N ILE A 115 -21.16 15.71 -6.53
CA ILE A 115 -22.31 15.42 -7.41
C ILE A 115 -21.93 15.17 -8.88
N SER A 116 -20.74 15.58 -9.34
CA SER A 116 -20.31 15.31 -10.72
C SER A 116 -19.95 13.85 -10.94
N PHE A 117 -19.62 13.13 -9.86
CA PHE A 117 -19.34 11.69 -9.89
C PHE A 117 -20.57 10.83 -9.58
N PHE A 118 -21.55 11.41 -8.86
CA PHE A 118 -22.76 10.72 -8.41
C PHE A 118 -24.02 11.53 -8.77
N PRO A 119 -24.29 11.76 -10.06
CA PRO A 119 -25.37 12.64 -10.49
C PRO A 119 -26.77 12.16 -10.07
N ASP A 120 -26.93 10.86 -9.84
CA ASP A 120 -28.22 10.25 -9.46
C ASP A 120 -28.48 10.29 -7.94
N ASP A 121 -27.51 10.70 -7.11
CA ASP A 121 -27.59 10.72 -5.64
C ASP A 121 -27.97 12.09 -5.07
N THR A 122 -28.66 12.94 -5.85
CA THR A 122 -29.16 14.22 -5.37
C THR A 122 -30.43 14.06 -4.51
N PRO A 123 -30.63 14.89 -3.47
CA PRO A 123 -31.90 14.92 -2.74
C PRO A 123 -33.10 15.10 -3.68
N ALA A 124 -34.22 14.47 -3.34
CA ALA A 124 -35.49 14.59 -4.06
C ALA A 124 -36.13 15.97 -3.95
#